data_AF-A0A966WJZ9-F1
#
_entry.id   AF-A0A966WJZ9-F1
#
_cell.length_a   1.000
_cell.length_b   1.000
_cell.length_c   1.000
_cell.angle_alpha   90.00
_cell.angle_beta   90.00
_cell.angle_gamma   90.00
#
_symmetry.space_group_name_H-M   'P 1'
#
loop_
_entity.id
_entity.type
_entity.pdbx_description
1 polymer ?
#
loop_
_entity_poly.entity_id
_entity_poly.type
_entity_poly.pdbx_seq_one_letter_code
_entity_poly.pdbx_strand_id
1 'polypeptide(L)'
;MLSDGSVDWRILLLLLALFSMPAVIFGRGLLYPSQTCHGVGQSERKWAPQGADKLAKVVHEETVSLTHSIRFSPSQIWVDGQRFPLYKELNQTSHFAETTPNGVKGSFNTQGIAKTRYTFVYDQATQELRIDMQSSGLGTEEGRVGQVEENTSFIGRCSTHWF
;
A
#
# COMPACT_ATOMS: atom_id res chain seq x y z
N MET A 1 -38.16 -51.64 15.56
CA MET A 1 -37.97 -50.35 14.87
C MET A 1 -36.51 -49.95 15.06
N LEU A 2 -35.64 -50.44 14.18
CA LEU A 2 -34.23 -50.05 14.13
C LEU A 2 -34.17 -48.80 13.26
N SER A 3 -33.92 -47.65 13.88
CA SER A 3 -33.57 -46.44 13.15
C SER A 3 -32.09 -46.56 12.77
N ASP A 4 -31.82 -46.96 11.53
CA ASP A 4 -30.46 -47.03 11.00
C ASP A 4 -29.85 -45.62 10.99
N GLY A 5 -28.99 -45.36 11.98
CA GLY A 5 -28.25 -44.11 12.17
C GLY A 5 -27.06 -43.97 11.21
N SER A 6 -27.26 -44.25 9.93
CA SER A 6 -26.23 -44.01 8.90
C SER A 6 -26.42 -42.59 8.36
N VAL A 7 -25.64 -41.65 8.88
CA VAL A 7 -25.54 -40.31 8.30
C VAL A 7 -24.90 -40.46 6.92
N ASP A 8 -25.66 -40.15 5.88
CA ASP A 8 -25.23 -40.26 4.49
C ASP A 8 -23.93 -39.46 4.28
N TRP A 9 -22.87 -40.11 3.78
CA TRP A 9 -21.52 -39.54 3.69
C TRP A 9 -21.49 -38.25 2.85
N ARG A 10 -22.45 -38.11 1.93
CA ARG A 10 -22.67 -36.91 1.12
C ARG A 10 -23.13 -35.72 1.96
N ILE A 11 -24.00 -35.96 2.95
CA ILE A 11 -24.47 -34.95 3.90
C ILE A 11 -23.32 -34.53 4.82
N LEU A 12 -22.51 -35.50 5.28
CA LEU A 12 -21.34 -35.22 6.10
C LEU A 12 -20.30 -34.37 5.37
N LEU A 13 -20.01 -34.68 4.10
CA LEU A 13 -19.11 -33.86 3.26
C LEU A 13 -19.66 -32.47 2.97
N LEU A 14 -20.96 -32.36 2.70
CA LEU A 14 -21.61 -31.06 2.50
C LEU A 14 -21.50 -30.20 3.74
N LEU A 15 -21.76 -30.75 4.93
CA LEU A 15 -21.59 -30.04 6.20
C LEU A 15 -20.13 -29.65 6.45
N LEU A 16 -19.18 -30.56 6.21
CA LEU A 16 -17.74 -30.26 6.32
C LEU A 16 -17.33 -29.11 5.39
N ALA A 17 -17.79 -29.10 4.13
CA ALA A 17 -17.52 -28.01 3.19
C ALA A 17 -18.18 -26.70 3.64
N LEU A 18 -19.44 -26.75 4.11
CA LEU A 18 -20.20 -25.58 4.54
C LEU A 18 -19.60 -24.90 5.78
N PHE A 19 -19.04 -25.67 6.72
CA PHE A 19 -18.47 -25.13 7.96
C PHE A 19 -16.97 -24.84 7.84
N SER A 20 -16.22 -25.60 7.03
CA SER A 20 -14.78 -25.35 6.85
C SER A 20 -14.47 -24.15 5.96
N MET A 21 -15.24 -23.91 4.89
CA MET A 21 -14.96 -22.78 3.99
C MET A 21 -15.09 -21.41 4.68
N PRO A 22 -16.16 -21.12 5.45
CA PRO A 22 -16.24 -19.88 6.21
C PRO A 22 -15.12 -19.79 7.24
N ALA A 23 -14.85 -20.86 8.00
CA ALA A 23 -13.82 -20.85 9.04
C ALA A 23 -12.42 -20.54 8.51
N VAL A 24 -12.08 -21.05 7.31
CA VAL A 24 -10.79 -20.76 6.65
C VAL A 24 -10.72 -19.30 6.18
N ILE A 25 -11.82 -18.73 5.69
CA ILE A 25 -11.89 -17.32 5.29
C ILE A 25 -11.79 -16.40 6.51
N PHE A 26 -12.52 -16.72 7.60
CA PHE A 26 -12.45 -15.99 8.88
C PHE A 26 -11.06 -16.06 9.52
N GLY A 27 -10.42 -17.23 9.54
CA GLY A 27 -9.07 -17.38 10.10
C GLY A 27 -8.01 -16.57 9.35
N ARG A 28 -8.16 -16.40 8.03
CA ARG A 28 -7.21 -15.59 7.24
C ARG A 28 -7.28 -14.10 7.57
N GLY A 29 -8.46 -13.56 7.86
CA GLY A 29 -8.62 -12.16 8.26
C GLY A 29 -7.96 -11.84 9.61
N LEU A 30 -7.98 -12.81 10.54
CA LEU A 30 -7.32 -12.71 11.85
C LEU A 30 -5.79 -12.81 11.77
N LEU A 31 -5.27 -13.67 10.88
CA LEU A 31 -3.83 -13.89 10.75
C LEU A 31 -3.13 -12.80 9.93
N TYR A 32 -3.85 -12.11 9.04
CA TYR A 32 -3.30 -11.11 8.13
C TYR A 32 -4.15 -9.84 8.17
N PRO A 33 -4.03 -9.02 9.23
CA PRO A 33 -4.88 -7.85 9.39
C PRO A 33 -4.68 -6.88 8.22
N SER A 34 -5.78 -6.46 7.63
CA SER A 34 -5.83 -5.36 6.67
C SER A 34 -6.50 -4.15 7.31
N GLN A 35 -5.94 -2.98 7.06
CA GLN A 35 -6.45 -1.71 7.53
C GLN A 35 -6.68 -0.78 6.35
N THR A 36 -7.70 0.06 6.48
CA THR A 36 -8.02 1.11 5.53
C THR A 36 -7.71 2.44 6.20
N CYS A 37 -6.89 3.26 5.55
CA CYS A 37 -6.39 4.53 6.04
C CYS A 37 -7.04 5.66 5.25
N HIS A 38 -7.81 6.50 5.94
CA HIS A 38 -8.48 7.66 5.35
C HIS A 38 -7.76 8.93 5.79
N GLY A 39 -7.54 9.83 4.84
CA GLY A 39 -6.77 11.04 5.12
C GLY A 39 -6.69 12.00 3.95
N VAL A 40 -5.73 12.90 4.04
CA VAL A 40 -5.51 13.97 3.05
C VAL A 40 -4.21 13.71 2.31
N GLY A 41 -4.29 13.74 0.99
CA GLY A 41 -3.18 13.80 0.07
C GLY A 41 -2.94 15.24 -0.40
N GLN A 42 -1.67 15.61 -0.54
CA GLN A 42 -1.21 16.76 -1.31
C GLN A 42 -0.56 16.22 -2.57
N SER A 43 -0.83 16.83 -3.70
CA SER A 43 -0.17 16.55 -4.97
C SER A 43 0.34 17.86 -5.55
N GLU A 44 1.65 17.95 -5.76
CA GLU A 44 2.34 19.09 -6.33
C GLU A 44 3.05 18.63 -7.61
N ARG A 45 2.78 19.31 -8.73
CA ARG A 45 3.47 19.09 -10.00
C ARG A 45 4.26 20.33 -10.37
N LYS A 46 5.56 20.14 -10.52
CA LYS A 46 6.51 21.14 -11.01
C LYS A 46 6.90 20.81 -12.45
N TRP A 47 7.08 21.84 -13.26
CA TRP A 47 7.55 21.71 -14.64
C TRP A 47 8.63 22.73 -14.96
N ALA A 48 9.63 22.29 -15.72
CA ALA A 48 10.69 23.14 -16.27
C ALA A 48 10.90 22.85 -17.76
N PRO A 49 11.04 23.87 -18.62
CA PRO A 49 11.34 23.65 -20.02
C PRO A 49 12.72 22.99 -20.18
N GLN A 50 12.87 22.15 -21.22
CA GLN A 50 14.14 21.51 -21.51
C GLN A 50 15.23 22.56 -21.82
N GLY A 51 16.36 22.49 -21.09
CA GLY A 51 17.48 23.43 -21.26
C GLY A 51 17.35 24.77 -20.51
N ALA A 52 16.40 24.91 -19.59
CA ALA A 52 16.27 26.11 -18.77
C ALA A 52 17.20 26.08 -17.54
N ASP A 53 17.91 27.18 -17.29
CA ASP A 53 18.67 27.44 -16.04
C ASP A 53 17.77 27.79 -14.83
N LYS A 54 16.44 27.84 -15.03
CA LYS A 54 15.47 28.23 -13.99
C LYS A 54 14.91 27.02 -13.25
N LEU A 55 14.73 27.20 -11.94
CA LEU A 55 14.04 26.28 -11.04
C LEU A 55 12.63 25.95 -11.59
N ALA A 56 12.24 24.67 -11.50
CA ALA A 56 10.95 24.19 -11.96
C ALA A 56 9.80 24.99 -11.30
N LYS A 57 8.84 25.43 -12.11
CA LYS A 57 7.69 26.20 -11.63
C LYS A 57 6.59 25.22 -11.21
N VAL A 58 5.92 25.48 -10.09
CA VAL A 58 4.69 24.77 -9.71
C VAL A 58 3.61 25.10 -10.74
N VAL A 59 3.09 24.07 -11.39
CA VAL A 59 2.03 24.17 -12.40
C VAL A 59 0.70 23.68 -11.86
N HIS A 60 0.72 22.66 -10.99
CA HIS A 60 -0.47 22.13 -10.35
C HIS A 60 -0.21 21.87 -8.87
N GLU A 61 -1.15 22.25 -8.03
CA GLU A 61 -1.14 21.95 -6.60
C GLU A 61 -2.58 21.65 -6.18
N GLU A 62 -2.81 20.45 -5.65
CA GLU A 62 -4.12 20.02 -5.22
C GLU A 62 -4.08 19.25 -3.90
N THR A 63 -5.14 19.46 -3.14
CA THR A 63 -5.45 18.75 -1.90
C THR A 63 -6.59 17.80 -2.17
N VAL A 64 -6.40 16.50 -1.95
CA VAL A 64 -7.42 15.50 -2.24
C VAL A 64 -7.61 14.58 -1.03
N SER A 65 -8.85 14.25 -0.70
CA SER A 65 -9.14 13.20 0.27
C SER A 65 -8.83 11.84 -0.36
N LEU A 66 -7.87 11.11 0.20
CA LEU A 66 -7.42 9.82 -0.31
C LEU A 66 -7.70 8.70 0.68
N THR A 67 -7.80 7.48 0.15
CA THR A 67 -7.94 6.26 0.93
C THR A 67 -6.88 5.27 0.48
N HIS A 68 -6.09 4.79 1.42
CA HIS A 68 -5.05 3.79 1.20
C HIS A 68 -5.36 2.53 2.00
N SER A 69 -4.87 1.38 1.54
CA SER A 69 -5.00 0.12 2.24
C SER A 69 -3.64 -0.44 2.62
N ILE A 70 -3.47 -0.88 3.86
CA ILE A 70 -2.26 -1.56 4.34
C ILE A 70 -2.61 -2.94 4.86
N ARG A 71 -1.87 -3.97 4.42
CA ARG A 71 -2.03 -5.35 4.89
C ARG A 71 -0.72 -5.90 5.40
N PHE A 72 -0.76 -6.48 6.59
CA PHE A 72 0.41 -7.04 7.25
C PHE A 72 0.51 -8.54 6.97
N SER A 73 1.72 -9.02 6.77
CA SER A 73 2.03 -10.46 6.67
C SER A 73 3.39 -10.72 7.32
N PRO A 74 3.70 -11.96 7.74
CA PRO A 74 4.93 -12.28 8.47
C PRO A 74 6.23 -11.96 7.72
N SER A 75 6.21 -12.00 6.39
CA SER A 75 7.39 -11.80 5.54
C SER A 75 7.29 -10.60 4.59
N GLN A 76 6.18 -9.87 4.63
CA GLN A 76 5.89 -8.82 3.66
C GLN A 76 4.77 -7.89 4.14
N ILE A 77 4.75 -6.70 3.58
CA ILE A 77 3.74 -5.67 3.82
C ILE A 77 3.12 -5.33 2.48
N TRP A 78 1.83 -5.09 2.43
CA TRP A 78 1.17 -4.62 1.21
C TRP A 78 0.61 -3.24 1.44
N VAL A 79 0.89 -2.30 0.54
CA VAL A 79 0.27 -0.96 0.52
C VAL A 79 -0.39 -0.79 -0.84
N ASP A 80 -1.70 -0.58 -0.88
CA ASP A 80 -2.51 -0.48 -2.10
C ASP A 80 -2.32 -1.63 -3.09
N GLY A 81 -2.07 -2.82 -2.57
CA GLY A 81 -1.80 -4.00 -3.40
C GLY A 81 -0.37 -4.10 -3.92
N GLN A 82 0.49 -3.12 -3.64
CA GLN A 82 1.93 -3.24 -3.87
C GLN A 82 2.59 -4.00 -2.72
N ARG A 83 3.34 -5.05 -3.04
CA ARG A 83 4.05 -5.89 -2.08
C ARG A 83 5.39 -5.28 -1.71
N PHE A 84 5.73 -5.21 -0.44
CA PHE A 84 7.05 -4.84 0.09
C PHE A 84 7.61 -6.00 0.94
N PRO A 85 8.70 -6.66 0.53
CA PRO A 85 9.30 -7.74 1.31
C PRO A 85 9.91 -7.18 2.61
N LEU A 86 9.64 -7.84 3.74
CA LEU A 86 10.27 -7.51 5.02
C LEU A 86 11.73 -8.00 4.97
N TYR A 87 12.69 -7.08 4.88
CA TYR A 87 14.11 -7.41 4.81
C TYR A 87 14.74 -7.36 6.21
N LYS A 88 15.48 -8.42 6.56
CA LYS A 88 16.15 -8.55 7.87
C LYS A 88 17.62 -8.07 7.84
N GLU A 89 18.26 -7.97 6.68
CA GLU A 89 19.73 -7.80 6.59
C GLU A 89 20.20 -6.86 5.45
N LEU A 90 20.67 -5.67 5.86
CA LEU A 90 21.82 -4.85 5.40
C LEU A 90 22.12 -4.56 3.92
N ASN A 91 21.30 -4.90 2.94
CA ASN A 91 21.36 -4.24 1.63
C ASN A 91 19.97 -3.74 1.22
N GLN A 92 19.75 -2.43 1.40
CA GLN A 92 18.54 -1.72 1.01
C GLN A 92 18.47 -1.62 -0.52
N THR A 93 18.35 -2.78 -1.19
CA THR A 93 17.86 -2.81 -2.56
C THR A 93 16.55 -2.06 -2.58
N SER A 94 16.34 -1.30 -3.65
CA SER A 94 15.50 -0.12 -3.62
C SER A 94 14.07 -0.32 -3.11
N HIS A 95 13.55 -1.56 -3.07
CA HIS A 95 12.18 -1.98 -2.77
C HIS A 95 12.09 -2.94 -1.55
N PHE A 96 11.78 -2.42 -0.36
CA PHE A 96 11.75 -3.17 0.90
C PHE A 96 10.77 -2.59 1.94
N ALA A 97 10.48 -3.37 2.98
CA ALA A 97 9.91 -2.93 4.25
C ALA A 97 10.78 -3.39 5.42
N GLU A 98 10.76 -2.64 6.52
CA GLU A 98 11.40 -3.00 7.78
C GLU A 98 10.47 -2.69 8.96
N THR A 99 10.51 -3.56 9.97
CA THR A 99 9.83 -3.33 11.25
C THR A 99 10.63 -2.34 12.09
N THR A 100 9.95 -1.35 12.63
CA THR A 100 10.50 -0.38 13.57
C THR A 100 9.86 -0.58 14.95
N PRO A 101 10.42 -0.03 16.04
CA PRO A 101 9.81 -0.11 17.36
C PRO A 101 8.37 0.42 17.41
N ASN A 102 8.04 1.37 16.54
CA ASN A 102 6.74 2.05 16.51
C ASN A 102 5.80 1.53 15.41
N GLY A 103 6.22 0.55 14.60
CA GLY A 103 5.40 0.05 13.49
C GLY A 103 6.24 -0.43 12.32
N VAL A 104 5.98 0.04 11.11
CA VAL A 104 6.61 -0.45 9.89
C VAL A 104 6.92 0.71 8.96
N LYS A 105 8.06 0.68 8.28
CA LYS A 105 8.31 1.57 7.16
C LYS A 105 8.84 0.80 5.97
N GLY A 106 8.78 1.40 4.80
CA GLY A 106 9.36 0.82 3.61
C GLY A 106 9.56 1.85 2.53
N SER A 107 10.22 1.43 1.47
CA SER A 107 10.46 2.28 0.31
C SER A 107 10.60 1.46 -0.95
N PHE A 108 10.26 2.06 -2.08
CA PHE A 108 10.76 1.62 -3.37
C PHE A 108 11.43 2.75 -4.15
N ASN A 109 12.41 2.42 -4.97
CA ASN A 109 12.99 3.36 -5.94
C ASN A 109 13.20 2.66 -7.29
N THR A 110 12.74 3.31 -8.37
CA THR A 110 12.95 2.86 -9.75
C THR A 110 14.11 3.64 -10.38
N GLN A 111 15.05 2.93 -11.01
CA GLN A 111 16.23 3.54 -11.65
C GLN A 111 16.06 3.75 -13.17
N GLY A 112 14.82 3.96 -13.63
CA GLY A 112 14.50 4.14 -15.05
C GLY A 112 14.64 5.58 -15.56
N ILE A 113 14.17 5.82 -16.79
CA ILE A 113 14.05 7.18 -17.37
C ILE A 113 13.10 8.04 -16.53
N ALA A 114 12.03 7.44 -16.02
CA ALA A 114 11.24 7.99 -14.94
C ALA A 114 11.77 7.45 -13.60
N LYS A 115 12.24 8.34 -12.74
CA LYS A 115 12.70 8.00 -11.40
C LYS A 115 11.56 8.21 -10.43
N THR A 116 11.10 7.13 -9.81
CA THR A 116 10.06 7.19 -8.79
C THR A 116 10.64 6.72 -7.48
N ARG A 117 10.64 7.60 -6.49
CA ARG A 117 10.93 7.30 -5.09
C ARG A 117 9.61 7.27 -4.34
N TYR A 118 9.34 6.17 -3.67
CA TYR A 118 8.17 5.99 -2.82
C TYR A 118 8.64 5.56 -1.45
N THR A 119 8.07 6.15 -0.41
CA THR A 119 8.30 5.78 0.98
C THR A 119 6.97 5.73 1.71
N PHE A 120 6.83 4.78 2.62
CA PHE A 120 5.71 4.74 3.54
C PHE A 120 6.19 4.51 4.97
N VAL A 121 5.45 5.06 5.92
CA VAL A 121 5.62 4.85 7.35
C VAL A 121 4.25 4.63 7.96
N TYR A 122 4.10 3.50 8.63
CA TYR A 122 2.94 3.16 9.43
C TYR A 122 3.33 3.17 10.91
N ASP A 123 2.71 4.04 11.69
CA ASP A 123 2.83 4.09 13.14
C ASP A 123 1.68 3.30 13.78
N GLN A 124 2.04 2.28 14.54
CA GLN A 124 1.11 1.37 15.18
C GLN A 124 0.44 1.99 16.41
N ALA A 125 1.10 2.92 17.12
CA ALA A 125 0.56 3.55 18.31
C ALA A 125 -0.52 4.58 17.97
N THR A 126 -0.30 5.35 16.90
CA THR A 126 -1.26 6.36 16.43
C THR A 126 -2.21 5.83 15.35
N GLN A 127 -1.94 4.62 14.83
CA GLN A 127 -2.61 4.05 13.66
C GLN A 127 -2.57 5.02 12.47
N GLU A 128 -1.43 5.67 12.23
CA GLU A 128 -1.27 6.65 11.17
C GLU A 128 -0.42 6.07 10.03
N LEU A 129 -0.88 6.24 8.80
CA LEU A 129 -0.11 5.92 7.60
C LEU A 129 0.30 7.22 6.91
N ARG A 130 1.59 7.33 6.63
CA ARG A 130 2.20 8.40 5.86
C ARG A 130 2.83 7.80 4.61
N ILE A 131 2.55 8.38 3.46
CA ILE A 131 3.13 7.96 2.18
C ILE A 131 3.68 9.21 1.51
N ASP A 132 4.92 9.15 1.06
CA ASP A 132 5.53 10.19 0.24
C ASP A 132 6.03 9.54 -1.05
N MET A 133 5.61 10.09 -2.19
CA MET A 133 6.04 9.65 -3.51
C MET A 133 6.49 10.83 -4.33
N GLN A 134 7.73 10.76 -4.81
CA GLN A 134 8.33 11.70 -5.73
C GLN A 134 8.61 10.98 -7.04
N SER A 135 8.08 11.50 -8.14
CA SER A 135 8.35 11.04 -9.50
C SER A 135 9.02 12.16 -10.29
N SER A 136 9.98 11.82 -11.14
CA SER A 136 10.59 12.77 -12.07
C SER A 136 10.79 12.12 -13.43
N GLY A 137 10.58 12.89 -14.49
CA GLY A 137 10.70 12.40 -15.86
C GLY A 137 10.43 13.48 -16.89
N LEU A 138 10.35 13.08 -18.16
CA LEU A 138 9.97 13.98 -19.25
C LEU A 138 8.46 14.06 -19.40
N GLY A 139 7.94 15.26 -19.60
CA GLY A 139 6.53 15.49 -19.89
C GLY A 139 6.31 16.74 -20.74
N THR A 140 5.07 16.94 -21.14
CA THR A 140 4.66 18.08 -21.96
C THR A 140 3.73 18.99 -21.18
N GLU A 141 4.01 20.28 -21.21
CA GLU A 141 3.16 21.33 -20.63
C GLU A 141 3.00 22.45 -21.67
N GLU A 142 1.77 22.89 -21.93
CA GLU A 142 1.46 23.93 -22.94
C GLU A 142 2.10 23.66 -24.34
N GLY A 143 2.22 22.40 -24.73
CA GLY A 143 2.80 21.99 -26.02
C GLY A 143 4.33 22.01 -26.08
N ARG A 144 5.04 22.22 -24.96
CA ARG A 144 6.51 22.18 -24.87
C ARG A 144 6.97 20.98 -24.04
N VAL A 145 8.04 20.33 -24.50
CA VAL A 145 8.70 19.25 -23.76
C VAL A 145 9.56 19.84 -22.64
N GLY A 146 9.48 19.24 -21.46
CA GLY A 146 10.23 19.66 -20.29
C GLY A 146 10.40 18.55 -19.28
N GLN A 147 11.13 18.86 -18.20
CA GLN A 147 11.22 18.02 -17.02
C GLN A 147 9.97 18.25 -16.16
N VAL A 148 9.34 17.16 -15.75
CA VAL A 148 8.23 17.12 -14.79
C VAL A 148 8.74 16.50 -13.50
N GLU A 149 8.42 17.13 -12.38
CA GLU A 149 8.55 16.55 -11.05
C GLU A 149 7.18 16.54 -10.38
N GLU A 150 6.72 15.37 -9.97
CA GLU A 150 5.47 15.17 -9.25
C GLU A 150 5.81 14.72 -7.84
N ASN A 151 5.33 15.46 -6.85
CA ASN A 151 5.49 15.17 -5.44
C ASN A 151 4.11 14.97 -4.82
N THR A 152 3.90 13.82 -4.22
CA THR A 152 2.65 13.47 -3.57
C THR A 152 2.96 13.05 -2.14
N SER A 153 2.20 13.59 -1.20
CA SER A 153 2.32 13.24 0.21
C SER A 153 0.93 12.93 0.75
N PHE A 154 0.80 11.86 1.51
CA PHE A 154 -0.44 11.45 2.16
C PHE A 154 -0.21 11.28 3.65
N ILE A 155 -1.20 11.72 4.43
CA ILE A 155 -1.30 11.44 5.86
C ILE A 155 -2.74 11.06 6.20
N GLY A 156 -2.92 9.92 6.84
CA GLY A 156 -4.25 9.44 7.21
C GLY A 156 -4.25 8.47 8.37
N ARG A 157 -5.42 8.37 9.02
CA ARG A 157 -5.64 7.43 10.11
C ARG A 157 -6.22 6.13 9.58
N CYS A 158 -5.60 5.05 10.01
CA CYS A 158 -5.97 3.69 9.69
C CYS A 158 -7.00 3.18 10.68
N SER A 159 -8.02 2.55 10.14
CA SER A 159 -8.98 1.78 10.89
C SER A 159 -8.91 0.35 10.40
N THR A 160 -8.96 -0.57 11.33
CA THR A 160 -9.07 -1.98 11.00
C THR A 160 -10.52 -2.30 10.63
N HIS A 161 -10.74 -2.97 9.49
CA HIS A 161 -12.04 -3.57 9.23
C HIS A 161 -12.20 -4.80 10.12
N TRP A 162 -12.80 -4.61 11.29
CA TRP A 162 -13.29 -5.73 12.10
C TRP A 162 -14.78 -5.79 11.82
N PHE A 163 -15.22 -6.91 11.25
CA PHE A 163 -16.61 -7.31 11.33
C PHE A 163 -16.90 -7.75 12.77
#